data_AF-A0A8S0G4D6-F1
#
_entry.id   AF-A0A8S0G4D6-F1
#
_cell.length_a   1.000
_cell.length_b   1.000
_cell.length_c   1.000
_cell.angle_alpha   90.00
_cell.angle_beta   90.00
_cell.angle_gamma   90.00
#
_symmetry.space_group_name_H-M   'P 1'
#
loop_
_entity.id
_entity.type
_entity.pdbx_description
1 polymer ?
#
loop_
_entity_poly.entity_id
_entity_poly.type
_entity_poly.pdbx_seq_one_letter_code
_entity_poly.pdbx_strand_id
1 'polypeptide(L)' 'MPVFNMYNRVNYAISLSGDPVVYSGNKIDSYLELLRKCAEQISYGLGYRNENEHLRKGN' A
#
# COMPACT_ATOMS: atom_id res chain seq x y z
N MET A 1 4.32 4.32 -3.70
CA MET A 1 2.99 3.72 -3.41
C MET A 1 2.20 4.70 -2.57
N PRO A 2 0.99 5.11 -2.97
CA PRO A 2 0.16 6.04 -2.22
C PRO A 2 -0.30 5.41 -0.90
N VAL A 3 -0.44 6.24 0.14
CA VAL A 3 -0.99 5.86 1.44
C VAL A 3 -2.22 6.73 1.69
N PHE A 4 -3.33 6.07 2.02
CA PHE A 4 -4.63 6.70 2.21
C PHE A 4 -4.86 6.96 3.70
N ASN A 5 -5.46 8.11 4.03
CA ASN A 5 -5.95 8.38 5.37
C ASN A 5 -7.42 7.92 5.55
N MET A 6 -7.98 8.12 6.75
CA MET A 6 -9.38 7.82 7.05
C MET A 6 -10.43 8.52 6.18
N TYR A 7 -10.05 9.57 5.43
CA TYR A 7 -10.93 10.29 4.51
C TYR A 7 -10.68 9.90 3.04
N ASN A 8 -9.99 8.77 2.80
CA ASN A 8 -9.61 8.28 1.48
C ASN A 8 -8.75 9.28 0.66
N ARG A 9 -8.02 10.18 1.35
CA ARG A 9 -7.10 11.13 0.70
C ARG A 9 -5.67 10.59 0.70
N VAL A 10 -4.98 10.80 -0.41
CA VAL A 10 -3.55 10.49 -0.55
C VAL A 10 -2.73 11.69 -0.09
N ASN A 11 -2.39 11.71 1.20
CA ASN A 11 -1.54 12.75 1.79
C ASN A 11 -0.08 12.29 1.97
N TYR A 12 0.17 10.99 1.82
CA TYR A 12 1.45 10.37 2.07
C TYR A 12 1.77 9.36 0.96
N ALA A 13 3.06 9.09 0.77
CA ALA A 13 3.53 8.04 -0.11
C ALA A 13 4.74 7.34 0.52
N ILE A 14 4.87 6.05 0.24
CA ILE A 14 6.08 5.29 0.55
C ILE A 14 6.83 4.97 -0.74
N SER A 15 8.15 5.00 -0.66
CA SER A 15 9.06 4.63 -1.75
C SER A 15 10.07 3.61 -1.26
N LEU A 16 10.62 2.85 -2.20
CA LEU A 16 11.75 1.95 -1.99
C LEU A 16 12.88 2.43 -2.89
N SER A 17 14.06 2.62 -2.31
CA SER A 17 15.25 3.12 -3.01
C SER A 17 16.46 2.28 -2.66
N GLY A 18 17.30 2.02 -3.66
CA GLY A 18 18.60 1.37 -3.50
C GLY A 18 19.15 0.96 -4.85
N ASP A 19 20.05 -0.03 -4.88
CA ASP A 19 20.78 -0.41 -6.08
C ASP A 19 19.85 -0.92 -7.21
N PRO A 20 19.84 -0.28 -8.40
CA PRO A 20 19.01 -0.71 -9.52
C PRO A 20 19.31 -2.14 -10.00
N VAL A 21 20.52 -2.66 -9.77
CA VAL A 21 20.87 -4.06 -10.08
C VAL A 21 20.05 -5.02 -9.21
N VAL A 22 19.78 -4.65 -7.95
CA VAL A 22 18.99 -5.46 -7.00
C VAL A 22 17.49 -5.41 -7.31
N TYR A 23 17.02 -4.27 -7.82
CA TYR A 23 15.60 -4.01 -8.13
C TYR A 23 15.21 -4.31 -9.58
N SER A 24 16.16 -4.63 -10.45
CA SER A 24 15.91 -4.92 -11.87
C SER A 24 15.50 -6.38 -12.14
N GLY A 25 14.83 -6.59 -13.27
CA GLY A 25 14.46 -7.91 -13.79
C GLY A 25 13.21 -8.51 -13.15
N ASN A 26 13.16 -9.84 -13.05
CA ASN A 26 11.98 -10.64 -12.66
C ASN A 26 11.50 -10.41 -11.22
N LYS A 27 12.16 -9.55 -10.43
CA LYS A 27 11.83 -9.26 -9.03
C LYS A 27 11.03 -7.97 -8.85
N ILE A 28 10.90 -7.15 -9.90
CA ILE A 28 10.22 -5.84 -9.80
C ILE A 28 8.79 -5.98 -9.26
N ASP A 29 8.04 -6.99 -9.73
CA ASP A 29 6.67 -7.26 -9.29
C ASP A 29 6.61 -7.62 -7.80
N SER A 30 7.57 -8.40 -7.30
CA SER A 30 7.67 -8.74 -5.87
C SER A 30 7.94 -7.52 -5.00
N TYR A 31 8.75 -6.58 -5.47
CA TYR A 31 8.99 -5.32 -4.75
C TYR A 31 7.79 -4.37 -4.81
N LEU A 32 7.07 -4.33 -5.94
CA LEU A 32 5.82 -3.59 -6.07
C LEU A 32 4.75 -4.17 -5.13
N GLU A 33 4.64 -5.49 -5.04
CA GLU A 33 3.71 -6.15 -4.12
C GLU A 33 4.07 -5.91 -2.65
N LEU A 34 5.36 -5.91 -2.31
CA LEU A 34 5.84 -5.52 -0.98
C LEU A 34 5.42 -4.09 -0.65
N LEU A 35 5.69 -3.13 -1.55
CA LEU A 35 5.28 -1.73 -1.39
C LEU A 35 3.76 -1.61 -1.26
N ARG A 36 2.98 -2.40 -2.00
CA ARG A 36 1.52 -2.41 -1.90
C ARG A 36 1.07 -2.84 -0.50
N LYS A 37 1.57 -3.98 0.00
CA LYS A 37 1.25 -4.48 1.34
C LYS A 37 1.64 -3.50 2.45
N CYS A 38 2.81 -2.88 2.34
CA CYS A 38 3.24 -1.86 3.30
C CYS A 38 2.30 -0.64 3.28
N ALA A 39 1.94 -0.15 2.09
CA ALA A 39 1.03 0.99 1.97
C ALA A 39 -0.37 0.67 2.51
N GLU A 40 -0.89 -0.55 2.26
CA GLU A 40 -2.17 -1.02 2.79
C GLU A 40 -2.15 -1.06 4.33
N GLN A 41 -1.10 -1.61 4.94
CA GLN A 41 -0.95 -1.67 6.39
C GLN A 41 -0.87 -0.28 7.04
N ILE A 42 -0.09 0.63 6.46
CA ILE A 42 0.01 2.01 6.96
C ILE A 42 -1.35 2.70 6.81
N SER A 43 -2.00 2.55 5.65
CA SER A 43 -3.33 3.15 5.42
C SER A 43 -4.33 2.64 6.46
N TYR A 44 -4.36 1.33 6.73
CA TYR A 44 -5.19 0.72 7.76
C TYR A 44 -4.91 1.32 9.15
N GLY A 45 -3.64 1.48 9.53
CA GLY A 45 -3.23 2.14 10.77
C GLY A 45 -3.65 3.61 10.86
N LEU A 46 -3.78 4.30 9.71
CA LEU A 46 -4.29 5.67 9.60
C LEU A 46 -5.83 5.75 9.53
N GLY A 47 -6.52 4.63 9.75
CA GLY A 47 -7.99 4.56 9.75
C GLY A 47 -8.62 4.47 8.37
N TYR A 48 -7.84 4.29 7.30
CA TYR A 48 -8.40 3.94 6.00
C TYR A 48 -9.09 2.58 6.08
N ARG A 49 -10.36 2.55 5.67
CA ARG A 49 -11.13 1.31 5.55
C ARG A 49 -11.56 1.19 4.11
N ASN A 50 -11.18 0.08 3.49
CA ASN A 50 -11.60 -0.21 2.13
C ASN A 50 -13.12 -0.41 2.15
N GLU A 51 -13.87 0.27 1.28
CA GLU A 51 -15.35 0.18 1.26
C GLU A 51 -15.84 -1.28 1.12
N ASN A 52 -15.02 -2.14 0.52
CA ASN A 52 -15.25 -3.59 0.43
C ASN A 52 -15.16 -4.36 1.78
N GLU A 53 -14.47 -3.84 2.81
CA GLU A 53 -14.47 -4.46 4.15
C GLU A 53 -15.76 -4.18 4.92
N HIS A 54 -16.40 -3.02 4.71
CA HIS A 54 -17.68 -2.70 5.34
C HIS A 54 -18.81 -3.57 4.78
N LEU A 55 -18.78 -3.88 3.48
CA LEU A 55 -19.74 -4.79 2.83
C LEU A 55 -19.61 -6.25 3.31
N ARG A 56 -18.44 -6.66 3.81
CA ARG A 56 -18.19 -8.02 4.33
C ARG A 56 -18.60 -8.24 5.79
N LYS A 57 -18.88 -7.16 6.53
CA LYS A 57 -19.26 -7.22 7.96
C LYS A 57 -20.74 -6.93 8.24
N GLY A 58 -21.57 -6.80 7.20
CA GLY A 58 -23.02 -6.79 7.33
C GLY A 58 -23.59 -8.19 7.14
N ASN A 59 -23.79 -8.92 8.24
CA ASN A 59 -24.62 -10.12 8.33
C ASN A 59 -25.67 -9.87 9.41
#